data_AF-A0A7G9FN08-F1
#
_entry.id   AF-A0A7G9FN08-F1
#
_cell.length_a   1.000
_cell.length_b   1.000
_cell.length_c   1.000
_cell.angle_alpha   90.00
_cell.angle_beta   90.00
_cell.angle_gamma   90.00
#
_symmetry.space_group_name_H-M   'P 1'
#
loop_
_entity.id
_entity.type
_entity.pdbx_description
1 polymer ?
#
loop_
_entity_poly.entity_id
_entity_poly.type
_entity_poly.pdbx_seq_one_letter_code
_entity_poly.pdbx_strand_id
1 'polypeptide(L)'
;MGVDKIIWNNSPSYKQYRELNELRASITDIKTYDYSSYASFFESKGLDEIDFHMIESWNLLDQNIYTPEILTNYSTVKKEVHKNYILSVKHLINSFRDRKYQSYTVVWGLLLMMFILLFIDPHKFICMIPDFIIAGLLLVYFFIRGRVVYRVEYCIFLCLAIGLITSLNVTTLNNTYKLSLNILGAFILLLKVPLYIPDTNYKTMSDEIYSQYISDTMFRSYDFNIKKYRCDISHRRPHADLIDHIESDNEHYYLMDFSSTIQLIYYNYKPWKRLPVGYYNNYYFYLGGVTYGYPSNNTCWTENNINFKSPLKSLVNDKIILVDNRQYTTKFEYLKKYYYKDISAELITTINGFKLWNFHE
;
A
#
# COMPACT_ATOMS: atom_id res chain seq x y z
N MET A 1 11.90 2.49 -25.71
CA MET A 1 10.44 2.38 -25.43
C MET A 1 10.18 0.95 -25.03
N GLY A 2 9.64 0.69 -23.84
CA GLY A 2 9.42 -0.68 -23.36
C GLY A 2 8.32 -1.40 -24.15
N VAL A 3 8.41 -2.73 -24.21
CA VAL A 3 7.43 -3.63 -24.86
C VAL A 3 6.03 -3.45 -24.27
N ASP A 4 5.95 -3.07 -23.00
CA ASP A 4 4.73 -2.72 -22.29
C ASP A 4 3.94 -1.61 -22.99
N LYS A 5 4.58 -0.47 -23.31
CA LYS A 5 3.88 0.69 -23.94
C LYS A 5 3.23 0.34 -25.26
N ILE A 6 3.85 -0.55 -26.04
CA ILE A 6 3.30 -1.00 -27.33
C ILE A 6 2.03 -1.81 -27.09
N ILE A 7 2.05 -2.75 -26.13
CA ILE A 7 0.89 -3.58 -25.77
C ILE A 7 -0.27 -2.70 -25.27
N TRP A 8 0.00 -1.75 -24.37
CA TRP A 8 -1.03 -0.84 -23.85
C TRP A 8 -1.63 0.05 -24.95
N ASN A 9 -0.81 0.54 -25.88
CA ASN A 9 -1.27 1.44 -26.94
C ASN A 9 -2.08 0.73 -28.03
N ASN A 10 -1.90 -0.58 -28.20
CA ASN A 10 -2.62 -1.37 -29.20
C ASN A 10 -4.06 -1.72 -28.79
N SER A 11 -4.48 -1.41 -27.56
CA SER A 11 -5.86 -1.60 -27.10
C SER A 11 -6.41 -0.33 -26.43
N PRO A 12 -7.48 0.28 -27.00
CA PRO A 12 -8.02 1.55 -26.50
C PRO A 12 -8.41 1.53 -25.01
N SER A 13 -9.03 0.44 -24.55
CA SER A 13 -9.50 0.31 -23.16
C SER A 13 -8.34 0.22 -22.16
N TYR A 14 -7.28 -0.49 -22.53
CA TYR A 14 -6.06 -0.59 -21.73
C TYR A 14 -5.25 0.71 -21.74
N LYS A 15 -5.23 1.45 -22.85
CA LYS A 15 -4.67 2.80 -22.90
C LYS A 15 -5.39 3.75 -21.93
N GLN A 16 -6.72 3.77 -21.96
CA GLN A 16 -7.54 4.59 -21.06
C GLN A 16 -7.29 4.23 -19.58
N TYR A 17 -7.28 2.93 -19.26
CA TYR A 17 -6.95 2.45 -17.91
C TYR A 17 -5.59 2.97 -17.43
N ARG A 18 -4.57 2.92 -18.30
CA ARG A 18 -3.23 3.40 -17.97
C ARG A 18 -3.22 4.90 -17.69
N GLU A 19 -3.86 5.70 -18.52
CA GLU A 19 -3.95 7.16 -18.33
C GLU A 19 -4.66 7.52 -17.02
N LEU A 20 -5.79 6.86 -16.73
CA LEU A 20 -6.52 7.04 -15.46
C LEU A 20 -5.67 6.62 -14.25
N ASN A 21 -4.92 5.52 -14.35
CA ASN A 21 -4.08 5.07 -13.24
C ASN A 21 -2.84 5.93 -13.02
N GLU A 22 -2.22 6.44 -14.09
CA GLU A 22 -1.13 7.42 -13.98
C GLU A 22 -1.62 8.68 -13.24
N LEU A 23 -2.83 9.13 -13.56
CA LEU A 23 -3.46 10.28 -12.92
C LEU A 23 -3.83 10.01 -11.45
N ARG A 24 -4.53 8.91 -11.17
CA ARG A 24 -4.83 8.47 -9.80
C ARG A 24 -3.55 8.40 -8.95
N ALA A 25 -2.50 7.72 -9.47
CA ALA A 25 -1.23 7.58 -8.77
C ALA A 25 -0.52 8.93 -8.53
N SER A 26 -0.69 9.91 -9.42
CA SER A 26 -0.15 11.25 -9.19
C SER A 26 -0.82 12.00 -8.03
N ILE A 27 -2.01 11.57 -7.62
CA ILE A 27 -2.73 12.09 -6.47
C ILE A 27 -2.43 11.19 -5.26
N THR A 28 -2.92 9.95 -5.23
CA THR A 28 -2.95 9.11 -4.03
C THR A 28 -1.59 8.65 -3.53
N ASP A 29 -0.57 8.60 -4.39
CA ASP A 29 0.77 8.12 -4.01
C ASP A 29 1.71 9.28 -3.61
N ILE A 30 1.20 10.51 -3.47
CA ILE A 30 1.96 11.65 -2.93
C ILE A 30 1.39 11.97 -1.56
N LYS A 31 2.25 12.32 -0.60
CA LYS A 31 1.83 12.77 0.74
C LYS A 31 0.80 13.88 0.64
N THR A 32 -0.31 13.70 1.35
CA THR A 32 -1.42 14.64 1.47
C THR A 32 -1.31 15.39 2.79
N TYR A 33 -1.71 16.66 2.78
CA TYR A 33 -1.84 17.50 3.97
C TYR A 33 -3.33 17.78 4.25
N ASP A 34 -3.64 18.53 5.29
CA ASP A 34 -5.03 18.82 5.66
C ASP A 34 -5.76 19.61 4.56
N TYR A 35 -7.10 19.49 4.52
CA TYR A 35 -7.97 20.15 3.52
C TYR A 35 -7.70 21.65 3.40
N SER A 36 -7.40 22.33 4.50
CA SER A 36 -7.07 23.76 4.53
C SER A 36 -5.92 24.15 3.60
N SER A 37 -4.99 23.23 3.31
CA SER A 37 -3.88 23.45 2.37
C SER A 37 -4.33 23.44 0.90
N TYR A 38 -5.55 22.96 0.62
CA TYR A 38 -6.10 22.77 -0.71
C TYR A 38 -7.46 23.46 -0.92
N ALA A 39 -8.07 24.02 0.14
CA ALA A 39 -9.43 24.57 0.14
C ALA A 39 -9.68 25.51 -1.05
N SER A 40 -8.77 26.47 -1.30
CA SER A 40 -8.91 27.41 -2.42
C SER A 40 -9.01 26.74 -3.79
N PHE A 41 -8.32 25.61 -4.00
CA PHE A 41 -8.43 24.85 -5.24
C PHE A 41 -9.82 24.20 -5.35
N PHE A 42 -10.26 23.50 -4.30
CA PHE A 42 -11.55 22.79 -4.30
C PHE A 42 -12.71 23.78 -4.46
N GLU A 43 -12.72 24.88 -3.69
CA GLU A 43 -13.72 25.94 -3.77
C GLU A 43 -13.78 26.55 -5.18
N SER A 44 -12.64 26.80 -5.82
CA SER A 44 -12.59 27.34 -7.19
C SER A 44 -13.21 26.41 -8.25
N LYS A 45 -13.35 25.12 -7.94
CA LYS A 45 -13.96 24.10 -8.80
C LYS A 45 -15.38 23.73 -8.36
N GLY A 46 -15.94 24.44 -7.36
CA GLY A 46 -17.25 24.12 -6.79
C GLY A 46 -17.26 22.80 -6.01
N LEU A 47 -16.09 22.37 -5.53
CA LEU A 47 -15.89 21.17 -4.72
C LEU A 47 -15.63 21.56 -3.26
N ASP A 48 -15.75 20.60 -2.35
CA ASP A 48 -15.57 20.83 -0.92
C ASP A 48 -14.69 19.77 -0.24
N GLU A 49 -14.71 19.75 1.09
CA GLU A 49 -13.94 18.81 1.89
C GLU A 49 -14.37 17.34 1.67
N ILE A 50 -15.65 17.07 1.38
CA ILE A 50 -16.11 15.71 1.07
C ILE A 50 -15.43 15.23 -0.21
N ASP A 51 -15.36 16.09 -1.24
CA ASP A 51 -14.68 15.77 -2.49
C ASP A 51 -13.18 15.57 -2.29
N PHE A 52 -12.56 16.39 -1.44
CA PHE A 52 -11.17 16.20 -1.08
C PHE A 52 -10.93 14.80 -0.49
N HIS A 53 -11.74 14.39 0.49
CA HIS A 53 -11.63 13.05 1.08
C HIS A 53 -11.92 11.94 0.07
N MET A 54 -12.88 12.11 -0.83
CA MET A 54 -13.17 11.14 -1.89
C MET A 54 -12.02 11.00 -2.89
N ILE A 55 -11.45 12.11 -3.39
CA ILE A 55 -10.34 12.13 -4.35
C ILE A 55 -9.05 11.57 -3.72
N GLU A 56 -8.79 11.91 -2.46
CA GLU A 56 -7.60 11.47 -1.72
C GLU A 56 -7.71 10.05 -1.18
N SER A 57 -8.93 9.53 -1.07
CA SER A 57 -9.15 8.12 -0.80
C SER A 57 -8.70 7.27 -2.00
N TRP A 58 -8.42 5.99 -1.74
CA TRP A 58 -8.26 5.01 -2.81
C TRP A 58 -9.59 4.68 -3.50
N ASN A 59 -10.66 5.46 -3.33
CA ASN A 59 -11.98 5.27 -3.94
C ASN A 59 -12.38 6.42 -4.89
N LEU A 60 -11.40 7.06 -5.53
CA LEU A 60 -11.62 7.99 -6.64
C LEU A 60 -12.33 7.25 -7.79
N LEU A 61 -13.65 7.42 -7.90
CA LEU A 61 -14.48 6.53 -8.71
C LEU A 61 -15.51 7.21 -9.60
N ASP A 62 -15.76 8.50 -9.40
CA ASP A 62 -16.79 9.20 -10.15
C ASP A 62 -16.20 10.06 -11.26
N GLN A 63 -16.23 9.52 -12.49
CA GLN A 63 -15.75 10.21 -13.68
C GLN A 63 -16.67 11.34 -14.14
N ASN A 64 -17.92 11.37 -13.66
CA ASN A 64 -18.86 12.42 -14.02
C ASN A 64 -18.58 13.70 -13.22
N ILE A 65 -18.14 13.55 -11.96
CA ILE A 65 -17.75 14.68 -11.10
C ILE A 65 -16.24 14.96 -11.20
N TYR A 66 -15.41 13.94 -11.07
CA TYR A 66 -13.94 14.07 -11.04
C TYR A 66 -13.33 13.85 -12.41
N THR A 67 -13.42 14.88 -13.25
CA THR A 67 -12.89 14.83 -14.61
C THR A 67 -11.36 14.74 -14.62
N PRO A 68 -10.75 14.19 -15.70
CA PRO A 68 -9.30 14.15 -15.84
C PRO A 68 -8.62 15.53 -15.71
N GLU A 69 -9.31 16.60 -16.13
CA GLU A 69 -8.84 17.97 -16.00
C GLU A 69 -8.73 18.41 -14.53
N ILE A 70 -9.79 18.19 -13.73
CA ILE A 70 -9.80 18.52 -12.30
C ILE A 70 -8.67 17.77 -11.59
N LEU A 71 -8.55 16.47 -11.85
CA LEU A 71 -7.53 15.62 -11.24
C LEU A 71 -6.10 16.04 -11.65
N THR A 72 -5.90 16.46 -12.90
CA THR A 72 -4.58 16.93 -13.39
C THR A 72 -4.19 18.24 -12.72
N ASN A 73 -5.13 19.18 -12.63
CA ASN A 73 -4.93 20.45 -11.95
C ASN A 73 -4.65 20.22 -10.46
N TYR A 74 -5.42 19.33 -9.82
CA TYR A 74 -5.22 18.99 -8.43
C TYR A 74 -3.84 18.35 -8.15
N SER A 75 -3.40 17.42 -8.99
CA SER A 75 -2.05 16.82 -8.89
C SER A 75 -0.94 17.87 -8.98
N THR A 76 -1.13 18.94 -9.79
CA THR A 76 -0.18 20.05 -9.88
C THR A 76 -0.15 20.86 -8.58
N VAL A 77 -1.32 21.28 -8.08
CA VAL A 77 -1.44 21.98 -6.79
C VAL A 77 -0.85 21.15 -5.66
N LYS A 78 -1.11 19.84 -5.63
CA LYS A 78 -0.59 18.93 -4.62
C LYS A 78 0.94 18.89 -4.60
N LYS A 79 1.58 18.86 -5.76
CA LYS A 79 3.04 18.90 -5.87
C LYS A 79 3.61 20.24 -5.41
N GLU A 80 2.95 21.34 -5.70
CA GLU A 80 3.37 22.68 -5.27
C GLU A 80 3.27 22.83 -3.74
N VAL A 81 2.12 22.44 -3.16
CA VAL A 81 1.93 22.40 -1.70
C VAL A 81 3.00 21.52 -1.06
N HIS A 82 3.22 20.31 -1.59
CA HIS A 82 4.25 19.40 -1.07
C HIS A 82 5.65 19.99 -1.11
N LYS A 83 6.02 20.65 -2.21
CA LYS A 83 7.29 21.37 -2.35
C LYS A 83 7.44 22.44 -1.28
N ASN A 84 6.39 23.22 -1.00
CA ASN A 84 6.43 24.28 0.02
C ASN A 84 6.63 23.71 1.43
N TYR A 85 6.00 22.57 1.76
CA TYR A 85 6.16 21.92 3.07
C TYR A 85 7.54 21.26 3.27
N ILE A 86 8.09 20.60 2.24
CA ILE A 86 9.32 19.80 2.39
C ILE A 86 10.61 20.61 2.41
N LEU A 87 10.58 21.86 1.93
CA LEU A 87 11.74 22.75 1.95
C LEU A 87 12.22 23.09 3.38
N SER A 88 11.45 22.75 4.41
CA SER A 88 11.88 22.86 5.80
C SER A 88 12.78 21.68 6.21
N VAL A 89 14.05 21.97 6.55
CA VAL A 89 14.99 21.00 7.14
C VAL A 89 14.40 20.32 8.38
N LYS A 90 13.61 21.05 9.18
CA LYS A 90 12.91 20.51 10.35
C LYS A 90 11.92 19.41 9.96
N HIS A 91 11.19 19.58 8.86
CA HIS A 91 10.25 18.56 8.37
C HIS A 91 10.99 17.31 7.91
N LEU A 92 12.12 17.48 7.21
CA LEU A 92 12.95 16.36 6.76
C LEU A 92 13.47 15.54 7.96
N ILE A 93 14.04 16.19 8.97
CA ILE A 93 14.53 15.54 10.20
C ILE A 93 13.41 14.78 10.90
N ASN A 94 12.24 15.40 11.08
CA ASN A 94 11.08 14.75 11.68
C ASN A 94 10.65 13.52 10.86
N SER A 95 10.65 13.62 9.52
CA SER A 95 10.30 12.51 8.64
C SER A 95 11.25 11.32 8.77
N PHE A 96 12.56 11.56 8.90
CA PHE A 96 13.55 10.51 9.18
C PHE A 96 13.34 9.87 10.56
N ARG A 97 13.04 10.68 11.58
CA ARG A 97 12.76 10.21 12.95
C ARG A 97 11.51 9.33 12.98
N ASP A 98 10.45 9.76 12.32
CA ASP A 98 9.16 9.07 12.29
C ASP A 98 9.26 7.73 11.53
N ARG A 99 10.20 7.63 10.57
CA ARG A 99 10.49 6.38 9.86
C ARG A 99 11.13 5.30 10.73
N LYS A 100 11.73 5.68 11.86
CA LYS A 100 12.34 4.78 12.86
C LYS A 100 13.35 3.79 12.27
N TYR A 101 14.30 4.27 11.46
CA TYR A 101 15.35 3.42 10.86
C TYR A 101 16.18 2.64 11.88
N GLN A 102 16.24 3.08 13.15
CA GLN A 102 16.85 2.33 14.24
C GLN A 102 16.18 0.97 14.51
N SER A 103 14.94 0.77 14.07
CA SER A 103 14.28 -0.54 14.15
C SER A 103 14.71 -1.50 13.04
N TYR A 104 15.32 -0.99 11.96
CA TYR A 104 15.65 -1.78 10.78
C TYR A 104 16.92 -2.58 11.07
N THR A 105 16.79 -3.91 11.08
CA THR A 105 17.94 -4.81 11.26
C THR A 105 19.04 -4.55 10.23
N VAL A 106 18.67 -4.28 8.98
CA VAL A 106 19.63 -4.05 7.88
C VAL A 106 20.50 -2.82 8.13
N VAL A 107 19.96 -1.75 8.71
CA VAL A 107 20.69 -0.51 9.00
C VAL A 107 21.83 -0.79 9.99
N TRP A 108 21.55 -1.53 11.07
CA TRP A 108 22.58 -1.95 12.02
C TRP A 108 23.63 -2.87 11.40
N GLY A 109 23.22 -3.77 10.50
CA GLY A 109 24.16 -4.60 9.73
C GLY A 109 25.12 -3.78 8.89
N LEU A 110 24.62 -2.76 8.18
CA LEU A 110 25.44 -1.84 7.38
C LEU A 110 26.42 -1.05 8.27
N LEU A 111 25.96 -0.51 9.39
CA LEU A 111 26.81 0.24 10.33
C LEU A 111 27.91 -0.64 10.94
N LEU A 112 27.58 -1.89 11.30
CA LEU A 112 28.55 -2.84 11.82
C LEU A 112 29.60 -3.22 10.77
N MET A 113 29.21 -3.50 9.53
CA MET A 113 30.15 -3.79 8.45
C MET A 113 31.09 -2.60 8.17
N MET A 114 30.54 -1.39 8.17
CA MET A 114 31.32 -0.15 8.02
C MET A 114 32.31 0.03 9.18
N PHE A 115 31.88 -0.24 10.41
CA PHE A 115 32.73 -0.19 11.60
C PHE A 115 33.85 -1.24 11.54
N ILE A 116 33.56 -2.45 11.08
CA ILE A 116 34.56 -3.50 10.87
C ILE A 116 35.58 -3.06 9.80
N LEU A 117 35.12 -2.47 8.70
CA LEU A 117 35.99 -2.01 7.61
C LEU A 117 36.98 -0.94 8.07
N LEU A 118 36.59 -0.06 9.00
CA LEU A 118 37.47 0.96 9.59
C LEU A 118 38.75 0.36 10.19
N PHE A 119 38.68 -0.83 10.80
CA PHE A 119 39.86 -1.47 11.42
C PHE A 119 40.62 -2.39 10.48
N ILE A 120 39.96 -2.94 9.47
CA ILE A 120 40.59 -3.86 8.50
C ILE A 120 41.36 -3.07 7.44
N ASP A 121 40.73 -2.04 6.88
CA ASP A 121 41.25 -1.28 5.74
C ASP A 121 40.70 0.16 5.81
N PRO A 122 41.34 1.04 6.60
CA PRO A 122 40.90 2.43 6.76
C PRO A 122 40.81 3.20 5.43
N HIS A 123 41.65 2.85 4.45
CA HIS A 123 41.60 3.45 3.12
C HIS A 123 40.27 3.12 2.42
N LYS A 124 39.87 1.84 2.41
CA LYS A 124 38.58 1.45 1.85
C LYS A 124 37.40 1.96 2.65
N PHE A 125 37.51 2.09 3.97
CA PHE A 125 36.50 2.79 4.77
C PHE A 125 36.26 4.21 4.24
N ILE A 126 37.33 4.96 3.96
CA ILE A 126 37.23 6.30 3.35
C ILE A 126 36.58 6.21 1.96
N CYS A 127 36.97 5.23 1.14
CA CYS A 127 36.36 5.01 -0.18
C CYS A 127 34.86 4.69 -0.13
N MET A 128 34.35 4.15 0.98
CA MET A 128 32.93 3.84 1.18
C MET A 128 32.10 5.04 1.68
N ILE A 129 32.73 6.12 2.16
CA ILE A 129 32.00 7.32 2.63
C ILE A 129 31.11 7.92 1.52
N PRO A 130 31.58 8.09 0.25
CA PRO A 130 30.73 8.54 -0.85
C PRO A 130 29.47 7.71 -1.05
N ASP A 131 29.57 6.37 -0.94
CA ASP A 131 28.41 5.48 -1.12
C ASP A 131 27.35 5.71 -0.02
N PHE A 132 27.78 5.88 1.23
CA PHE A 132 26.87 6.23 2.33
C PHE A 132 26.22 7.61 2.14
N ILE A 133 26.98 8.58 1.63
CA ILE A 133 26.44 9.90 1.27
C ILE A 133 25.39 9.75 0.17
N ILE A 134 25.68 9.00 -0.90
CA ILE A 134 24.75 8.75 -2.00
C ILE A 134 23.49 8.06 -1.49
N ALA A 135 23.60 7.04 -0.64
CA ALA A 135 22.44 6.39 -0.04
C ALA A 135 21.61 7.36 0.81
N GLY A 136 22.26 8.20 1.61
CA GLY A 136 21.60 9.28 2.35
C GLY A 136 20.86 10.25 1.42
N LEU A 137 21.50 10.69 0.34
CA LEU A 137 20.91 11.58 -0.67
C LEU A 137 19.73 10.92 -1.39
N LEU A 138 19.80 9.62 -1.70
CA LEU A 138 18.69 8.86 -2.28
C LEU A 138 17.51 8.79 -1.31
N LEU A 139 17.74 8.53 -0.03
CA LEU A 139 16.68 8.56 0.97
C LEU A 139 16.06 9.96 1.07
N VAL A 140 16.87 11.01 1.15
CA VAL A 140 16.41 12.42 1.15
C VAL A 140 15.60 12.71 -0.11
N TYR A 141 16.05 12.25 -1.28
CA TYR A 141 15.32 12.40 -2.54
C TYR A 141 13.92 11.78 -2.45
N PHE A 142 13.79 10.54 -1.94
CA PHE A 142 12.48 9.90 -1.80
C PHE A 142 11.57 10.60 -0.78
N PHE A 143 12.15 11.17 0.30
CA PHE A 143 11.40 12.05 1.19
C PHE A 143 10.89 13.29 0.45
N ILE A 144 11.74 14.00 -0.30
CA ILE A 144 11.37 15.19 -1.10
C ILE A 144 10.30 14.86 -2.15
N ARG A 145 10.29 13.64 -2.67
CA ARG A 145 9.26 13.15 -3.61
C ARG A 145 7.95 12.74 -2.90
N GLY A 146 7.94 12.70 -1.58
CA GLY A 146 6.79 12.25 -0.78
C GLY A 146 6.48 10.76 -0.92
N ARG A 147 7.44 9.97 -1.43
CA ARG A 147 7.27 8.53 -1.76
C ARG A 147 8.35 7.69 -1.10
N VAL A 148 8.18 7.43 0.19
CA VAL A 148 9.09 6.59 0.99
C VAL A 148 8.40 5.27 1.30
N VAL A 149 8.89 4.19 0.72
CA VAL A 149 8.29 2.86 0.85
C VAL A 149 9.38 1.84 1.19
N TYR A 150 9.06 0.93 2.10
CA TYR A 150 9.95 -0.11 2.62
C TYR A 150 10.78 -0.83 1.54
N ARG A 151 10.12 -1.24 0.45
CA ARG A 151 10.77 -1.95 -0.67
C ARG A 151 11.80 -1.12 -1.42
N VAL A 152 11.63 0.20 -1.48
CA VAL A 152 12.59 1.11 -2.15
C VAL A 152 13.80 1.35 -1.26
N GLU A 153 13.57 1.57 0.04
CA GLU A 153 14.62 1.74 1.04
C GLU A 153 15.53 0.50 1.10
N TYR A 154 14.94 -0.70 1.06
CA TYR A 154 15.70 -1.95 1.06
C TYR A 154 16.58 -2.14 -0.18
N CYS A 155 16.18 -1.65 -1.35
CA CYS A 155 17.04 -1.66 -2.52
C CYS A 155 18.28 -0.78 -2.30
N ILE A 156 18.13 0.40 -1.70
CA ILE A 156 19.25 1.29 -1.36
C ILE A 156 20.19 0.60 -0.35
N PHE A 157 19.62 0.00 0.69
CA PHE A 157 20.39 -0.73 1.70
C PHE A 157 21.11 -1.95 1.12
N LEU A 158 20.48 -2.67 0.19
CA LEU A 158 21.09 -3.81 -0.49
C LEU A 158 22.29 -3.39 -1.34
N CYS A 159 22.17 -2.28 -2.11
CA CYS A 159 23.28 -1.75 -2.89
C CYS A 159 24.46 -1.37 -1.99
N LEU A 160 24.20 -0.69 -0.86
CA LEU A 160 25.23 -0.39 0.14
C LEU A 160 25.89 -1.66 0.70
N ALA A 161 25.08 -2.68 1.00
CA ALA A 161 25.59 -3.94 1.52
C ALA A 161 26.53 -4.62 0.52
N ILE A 162 26.17 -4.64 -0.76
CA ILE A 162 27.01 -5.20 -1.83
C ILE A 162 28.33 -4.43 -1.94
N GLY A 163 28.29 -3.09 -1.94
CA GLY A 163 29.51 -2.26 -1.98
C GLY A 163 30.45 -2.50 -0.77
N LEU A 164 29.88 -2.67 0.43
CA LEU A 164 30.65 -3.03 1.62
C LEU A 164 31.28 -4.41 1.51
N ILE A 165 30.51 -5.41 1.04
CA ILE A 165 30.98 -6.79 0.90
C ILE A 165 32.11 -6.88 -0.14
N THR A 166 32.00 -6.19 -1.27
CA THR A 166 33.05 -6.21 -2.30
C THR A 166 34.30 -5.44 -1.88
N SER A 167 34.15 -4.41 -1.04
CA SER A 167 35.26 -3.68 -0.45
C SER A 167 36.03 -4.50 0.58
N LEU A 168 35.36 -5.41 1.29
CA LEU A 168 35.97 -6.41 2.16
C LEU A 168 36.68 -7.48 1.32
N ASN A 169 37.83 -7.13 0.76
CA ASN A 169 38.65 -8.06 -0.01
C ASN A 169 39.32 -9.05 0.96
N VAL A 170 38.66 -10.19 1.19
CA VAL A 170 39.02 -11.16 2.25
C VAL A 170 40.39 -11.78 2.01
N THR A 171 40.94 -11.72 0.80
CA THR A 171 42.19 -12.39 0.42
C THR A 171 43.41 -11.88 1.18
N THR A 172 43.48 -10.59 1.52
CA THR A 172 44.64 -9.95 2.18
C THR A 172 44.60 -10.00 3.71
N LEU A 173 43.50 -10.48 4.32
CA LEU A 173 43.38 -10.57 5.78
C LEU A 173 44.18 -11.74 6.36
N ASN A 174 44.82 -11.50 7.51
CA ASN A 174 45.40 -12.56 8.34
C ASN A 174 44.32 -13.57 8.73
N ASN A 175 44.70 -14.85 8.83
CA ASN A 175 43.83 -15.97 9.19
C ASN A 175 43.08 -15.74 10.51
N THR A 176 43.67 -15.07 11.49
CA THR A 176 42.99 -14.73 12.75
C THR A 176 41.79 -13.81 12.53
N TYR A 177 41.93 -12.74 11.73
CA TYR A 177 40.82 -11.84 11.42
C TYR A 177 39.74 -12.53 10.58
N LYS A 178 40.14 -13.36 9.62
CA LYS A 178 39.20 -14.19 8.84
C LYS A 178 38.37 -15.09 9.76
N LEU A 179 39.02 -15.78 10.70
CA LEU A 179 38.35 -16.63 11.68
C LEU A 179 37.39 -15.82 12.56
N SER A 180 37.82 -14.67 13.08
CA SER A 180 36.98 -13.79 13.89
C SER A 180 35.75 -13.27 13.14
N LEU A 181 35.90 -12.87 11.87
CA LEU A 181 34.79 -12.45 11.03
C LEU A 181 33.83 -13.59 10.72
N ASN A 182 34.34 -14.79 10.48
CA ASN A 182 33.51 -15.98 10.27
C ASN A 182 32.73 -16.34 11.54
N ILE A 183 33.36 -16.29 12.72
CA ILE A 183 32.71 -16.53 14.01
C ILE A 183 31.64 -15.47 14.26
N LEU A 184 31.94 -14.19 14.04
CA LEU A 184 30.99 -13.09 14.18
C LEU A 184 29.81 -13.25 13.21
N GLY A 185 30.08 -13.60 11.95
CA GLY A 185 29.05 -13.86 10.95
C GLY A 185 28.15 -15.03 11.35
N ALA A 186 28.73 -16.15 11.78
CA ALA A 186 27.99 -17.30 12.29
C ALA A 186 27.15 -16.94 13.53
N PHE A 187 27.70 -16.14 14.45
CA PHE A 187 26.98 -15.67 15.62
C PHE A 187 25.80 -14.75 15.26
N ILE A 188 25.99 -13.81 14.32
CA ILE A 188 24.90 -12.95 13.83
C ILE A 188 23.81 -13.79 13.15
N LEU A 189 24.19 -14.78 12.34
CA LEU A 189 23.24 -15.71 11.72
C LEU A 189 22.44 -16.46 12.79
N LEU A 190 23.11 -17.00 13.82
CA LEU A 190 22.46 -17.66 14.96
C LEU A 190 21.49 -16.74 15.69
N LEU A 191 21.84 -15.47 15.92
CA LEU A 191 20.94 -14.47 16.52
C LEU A 191 19.71 -14.16 15.64
N LYS A 192 19.80 -14.39 14.33
CA LYS A 192 18.68 -14.18 13.39
C LYS A 192 17.82 -15.41 13.20
N VAL A 193 18.29 -16.62 13.53
CA VAL A 193 17.50 -17.86 13.46
C VAL A 193 16.10 -17.72 14.10
N PRO A 194 15.93 -17.12 15.30
CA PRO A 194 14.61 -16.95 15.90
C PRO A 194 13.61 -16.11 15.09
N LEU A 195 14.07 -15.29 14.14
CA LEU A 195 13.19 -14.53 13.24
C LEU A 195 12.59 -15.39 12.13
N TYR A 196 13.21 -16.54 11.83
CA TYR A 196 12.77 -17.47 10.79
C TYR A 196 12.02 -18.67 11.37
N ILE A 197 11.90 -18.76 12.70
CA ILE A 197 11.03 -19.74 13.36
C ILE A 197 9.61 -19.18 13.31
N PRO A 198 8.68 -19.82 12.56
CA PRO A 198 7.30 -19.35 12.47
C PRO A 198 6.65 -19.29 13.84
N ASP A 199 5.85 -18.26 14.06
CA ASP A 199 5.00 -18.13 15.23
C ASP A 199 3.95 -19.25 15.20
N THR A 200 3.95 -20.15 16.20
CA THR A 200 2.98 -21.25 16.29
C THR A 200 1.72 -20.89 17.06
N ASN A 201 1.60 -19.67 17.57
CA ASN A 201 0.42 -19.22 18.33
C ASN A 201 -0.87 -19.32 17.50
N TYR A 202 -0.79 -19.33 16.16
CA TYR A 202 -1.94 -19.58 15.29
C TYR A 202 -2.65 -20.90 15.59
N LYS A 203 -2.00 -21.88 16.24
CA LYS A 203 -2.63 -23.16 16.59
C LYS A 203 -3.62 -23.05 17.74
N THR A 204 -3.46 -22.03 18.59
CA THR A 204 -4.25 -21.86 19.83
C THR A 204 -5.11 -20.59 19.80
N MET A 205 -4.88 -19.68 18.86
CA MET A 205 -5.71 -18.48 18.68
C MET A 205 -7.10 -18.85 18.14
N SER A 206 -8.16 -18.20 18.65
CA SER A 206 -9.48 -18.20 18.00
C SER A 206 -9.39 -17.55 16.60
N ASP A 207 -10.38 -17.80 15.73
CA ASP A 207 -10.41 -17.18 14.38
C ASP A 207 -10.41 -15.65 14.43
N GLU A 208 -11.12 -15.05 15.38
CA GLU A 208 -11.14 -13.59 15.59
C GLU A 208 -9.76 -13.05 15.98
N ILE A 209 -9.11 -13.66 16.98
CA ILE A 209 -7.78 -13.23 17.43
C ILE A 209 -6.75 -13.42 16.31
N TYR A 210 -6.85 -14.53 15.57
CA TYR A 210 -5.98 -14.78 14.42
C TYR A 210 -6.19 -13.75 13.31
N SER A 211 -7.44 -13.43 12.96
CA SER A 211 -7.80 -12.37 12.00
C SER A 211 -7.14 -11.03 12.38
N GLN A 212 -7.28 -10.64 13.64
CA GLN A 212 -6.73 -9.38 14.15
C GLN A 212 -5.19 -9.40 14.16
N TYR A 213 -4.57 -10.51 14.56
CA TYR A 213 -3.11 -10.67 14.52
C TYR A 213 -2.55 -10.50 13.10
N ILE A 214 -3.21 -11.09 12.10
CA ILE A 214 -2.83 -10.90 10.69
C ILE A 214 -3.02 -9.44 10.28
N SER A 215 -4.14 -8.82 10.64
CA SER A 215 -4.40 -7.42 10.35
C SER A 215 -3.31 -6.50 10.90
N ASP A 216 -3.00 -6.61 12.20
CA ASP A 216 -1.99 -5.79 12.88
C ASP A 216 -0.58 -5.98 12.31
N THR A 217 -0.29 -7.18 11.81
CA THR A 217 1.04 -7.52 11.31
C THR A 217 1.21 -7.15 9.83
N MET A 218 0.18 -7.39 9.02
CA MET A 218 0.29 -7.42 7.57
C MET A 218 -0.40 -6.24 6.86
N PHE A 219 -1.36 -5.56 7.49
CA PHE A 219 -2.13 -4.46 6.88
C PHE A 219 -1.24 -3.35 6.32
N ARG A 220 -0.27 -2.87 7.12
CA ARG A 220 0.73 -1.87 6.68
C ARG A 220 1.88 -2.56 5.95
N SER A 221 1.58 -3.18 4.82
CA SER A 221 2.57 -3.92 4.00
C SER A 221 3.78 -3.05 3.61
N TYR A 222 3.57 -1.74 3.46
CA TYR A 222 4.57 -0.74 3.07
C TYR A 222 5.52 -0.27 4.20
N ASP A 223 5.28 -0.67 5.45
CA ASP A 223 6.13 -0.34 6.60
C ASP A 223 6.94 -1.54 7.07
N PHE A 224 8.14 -1.31 7.60
CA PHE A 224 8.90 -2.38 8.24
C PHE A 224 8.20 -2.84 9.53
N ASN A 225 8.00 -4.15 9.68
CA ASN A 225 7.56 -4.77 10.92
C ASN A 225 8.24 -6.14 11.05
N ILE A 226 8.99 -6.32 12.13
CA ILE A 226 9.75 -7.56 12.37
C ILE A 226 8.86 -8.78 12.57
N LYS A 227 7.61 -8.60 13.03
CA LYS A 227 6.65 -9.69 13.22
C LYS A 227 6.29 -10.38 11.90
N LYS A 228 6.40 -9.68 10.77
CA LYS A 228 6.10 -10.23 9.43
C LYS A 228 6.94 -11.46 9.08
N TYR A 229 8.16 -11.56 9.58
CA TYR A 229 9.05 -12.71 9.29
C TYR A 229 8.61 -14.00 9.99
N ARG A 230 7.87 -13.88 11.10
CA ARG A 230 7.38 -15.01 11.88
C ARG A 230 5.90 -15.28 11.67
N CYS A 231 5.18 -14.35 11.05
CA CYS A 231 3.75 -14.45 10.79
C CYS A 231 3.46 -15.61 9.83
N ASP A 232 2.66 -16.58 10.29
CA ASP A 232 2.27 -17.73 9.49
C ASP A 232 0.81 -17.60 9.02
N ILE A 233 0.65 -17.32 7.72
CA ILE A 233 -0.63 -17.24 6.99
C ILE A 233 -0.92 -18.49 6.15
N SER A 234 -0.04 -19.49 6.22
CA SER A 234 -0.06 -20.62 5.29
C SER A 234 -1.00 -21.75 5.73
N HIS A 235 -1.33 -21.83 7.02
CA HIS A 235 -2.11 -22.93 7.59
C HIS A 235 -3.61 -22.63 7.80
N ARG A 236 -4.01 -21.36 7.87
CA ARG A 236 -5.41 -20.94 8.10
C ARG A 236 -5.80 -19.80 7.16
N ARG A 237 -7.09 -19.69 6.81
CA ARG A 237 -7.69 -18.56 6.07
C ARG A 237 -8.04 -17.46 7.08
N PRO A 238 -7.34 -16.32 7.13
CA PRO A 238 -7.51 -15.33 8.20
C PRO A 238 -8.90 -14.70 8.25
N HIS A 239 -9.60 -14.59 7.13
CA HIS A 239 -10.95 -14.00 7.07
C HIS A 239 -11.88 -14.96 6.33
N ALA A 240 -11.90 -16.21 6.80
CA ALA A 240 -12.69 -17.28 6.20
C ALA A 240 -14.19 -16.96 6.26
N ASP A 241 -14.69 -16.54 7.43
CA ASP A 241 -16.13 -16.31 7.63
C ASP A 241 -16.68 -15.23 6.70
N LEU A 242 -15.92 -14.17 6.45
CA LEU A 242 -16.32 -13.14 5.48
C LEU A 242 -16.38 -13.69 4.06
N ILE A 243 -15.37 -14.45 3.64
CA ILE A 243 -15.34 -15.02 2.29
C ILE A 243 -16.44 -16.06 2.13
N ASP A 244 -16.61 -16.94 3.11
CA ASP A 244 -17.62 -17.99 3.08
C ASP A 244 -19.03 -17.37 3.12
N HIS A 245 -19.25 -16.27 3.87
CA HIS A 245 -20.49 -15.49 3.82
C HIS A 245 -20.78 -14.97 2.41
N ILE A 246 -19.82 -14.27 1.79
CA ILE A 246 -19.95 -13.70 0.45
C ILE A 246 -20.16 -14.80 -0.62
N GLU A 247 -19.45 -15.93 -0.51
CA GLU A 247 -19.57 -17.05 -1.46
C GLU A 247 -20.88 -17.82 -1.31
N SER A 248 -21.50 -17.77 -0.12
CA SER A 248 -22.78 -18.43 0.16
C SER A 248 -24.00 -17.58 -0.17
N ASP A 249 -23.83 -16.26 -0.29
CA ASP A 249 -24.88 -15.31 -0.63
C ASP A 249 -25.09 -15.30 -2.16
N ASN A 250 -26.28 -15.72 -2.59
CA ASN A 250 -26.66 -15.73 -4.01
C ASN A 250 -27.59 -14.56 -4.39
N GLU A 251 -27.91 -13.69 -3.45
CA GLU A 251 -28.83 -12.57 -3.62
C GLU A 251 -28.09 -11.25 -3.83
N HIS A 252 -26.91 -11.11 -3.23
CA HIS A 252 -26.14 -9.86 -3.21
C HIS A 252 -24.80 -9.96 -3.92
N TYR A 253 -24.38 -8.81 -4.45
CA TYR A 253 -23.05 -8.58 -5.00
C TYR A 253 -22.28 -7.60 -4.11
N TYR A 254 -21.03 -7.94 -3.77
CA TYR A 254 -20.29 -7.16 -2.78
C TYR A 254 -19.29 -6.20 -3.43
N LEU A 255 -19.38 -4.93 -3.04
CA LEU A 255 -18.39 -3.92 -3.37
C LEU A 255 -17.44 -3.72 -2.19
N MET A 256 -16.18 -4.10 -2.39
CA MET A 256 -15.17 -4.08 -1.34
C MET A 256 -14.36 -2.78 -1.36
N ASP A 257 -14.50 -1.94 -0.34
CA ASP A 257 -13.69 -0.72 -0.19
C ASP A 257 -12.20 -1.06 -0.28
N PHE A 258 -11.49 -0.43 -1.21
CA PHE A 258 -10.11 -0.79 -1.51
C PHE A 258 -9.21 -0.65 -0.28
N SER A 259 -9.35 0.43 0.48
CA SER A 259 -8.50 0.71 1.65
C SER A 259 -8.76 -0.24 2.81
N SER A 260 -9.98 -0.74 2.94
CA SER A 260 -10.39 -1.67 3.98
C SER A 260 -9.95 -3.10 3.67
N THR A 261 -10.05 -3.52 2.41
CA THR A 261 -10.02 -4.94 2.05
C THR A 261 -8.76 -5.38 1.28
N ILE A 262 -8.18 -4.52 0.43
CA ILE A 262 -7.13 -4.96 -0.51
C ILE A 262 -5.89 -5.49 0.20
N GLN A 263 -5.57 -5.03 1.41
CA GLN A 263 -4.35 -5.45 2.12
C GLN A 263 -4.52 -6.74 2.93
N LEU A 264 -5.73 -7.28 3.03
CA LEU A 264 -6.07 -8.36 3.96
C LEU A 264 -6.72 -9.55 3.29
N ILE A 265 -7.69 -9.31 2.39
CA ILE A 265 -8.53 -10.38 1.83
C ILE A 265 -7.71 -11.38 1.00
N TYR A 266 -6.64 -10.94 0.33
CA TYR A 266 -5.83 -11.87 -0.47
C TYR A 266 -5.09 -12.92 0.36
N TYR A 267 -4.97 -12.78 1.68
CA TYR A 267 -4.37 -13.80 2.55
C TYR A 267 -5.26 -15.04 2.72
N ASN A 268 -6.53 -14.98 2.31
CA ASN A 268 -7.38 -16.16 2.24
C ASN A 268 -7.04 -17.09 1.07
N TYR A 269 -6.35 -16.58 0.05
CA TYR A 269 -6.00 -17.34 -1.13
C TYR A 269 -4.54 -17.79 -1.10
N LYS A 270 -4.25 -18.94 -1.71
CA LYS A 270 -2.88 -19.41 -1.90
C LYS A 270 -2.34 -18.86 -3.21
N PRO A 271 -1.13 -18.28 -3.24
CA PRO A 271 -0.61 -17.62 -4.46
C PRO A 271 -0.36 -18.60 -5.62
N TRP A 272 -0.28 -19.90 -5.35
CA TRP A 272 -0.16 -20.96 -6.36
C TRP A 272 -1.50 -21.60 -6.76
N LYS A 273 -2.61 -21.18 -6.16
CA LYS A 273 -3.95 -21.66 -6.52
C LYS A 273 -4.67 -20.60 -7.34
N ARG A 274 -5.18 -21.01 -8.50
CA ARG A 274 -6.01 -20.16 -9.35
C ARG A 274 -7.45 -20.18 -8.85
N LEU A 275 -8.08 -19.02 -8.78
CA LEU A 275 -9.52 -18.92 -8.55
C LEU A 275 -10.30 -19.36 -9.80
N PRO A 276 -11.52 -19.91 -9.64
CA PRO A 276 -12.38 -20.23 -10.77
C PRO A 276 -12.57 -19.04 -11.71
N VAL A 277 -12.76 -19.32 -13.00
CA VAL A 277 -13.15 -18.28 -13.97
C VAL A 277 -14.49 -17.69 -13.53
N GLY A 278 -14.60 -16.37 -13.57
CA GLY A 278 -15.82 -15.66 -13.15
C GLY A 278 -15.96 -15.46 -11.63
N TYR A 279 -15.02 -15.95 -10.81
CA TYR A 279 -15.10 -15.83 -9.34
C TYR A 279 -15.46 -14.42 -8.87
N TYR A 280 -14.67 -13.41 -9.23
CA TYR A 280 -14.96 -12.03 -8.83
C TYR A 280 -16.28 -11.51 -9.41
N ASN A 281 -16.68 -11.96 -10.60
CA ASN A 281 -17.92 -11.53 -11.23
C ASN A 281 -19.17 -11.97 -10.48
N ASN A 282 -19.10 -13.13 -9.84
CA ASN A 282 -20.25 -13.73 -9.18
C ASN A 282 -20.38 -13.27 -7.73
N TYR A 283 -19.29 -12.84 -7.10
CA TYR A 283 -19.24 -12.66 -5.65
C TYR A 283 -18.92 -11.22 -5.25
N TYR A 284 -17.80 -10.67 -5.73
CA TYR A 284 -17.36 -9.35 -5.29
C TYR A 284 -16.31 -8.72 -6.21
N PHE A 285 -16.23 -7.39 -6.16
CA PHE A 285 -15.06 -6.67 -6.68
C PHE A 285 -14.60 -5.54 -5.77
N TYR A 286 -13.34 -5.15 -5.92
CA TYR A 286 -12.80 -3.97 -5.25
C TYR A 286 -13.37 -2.68 -5.84
N LEU A 287 -13.94 -1.86 -4.95
CA LEU A 287 -14.39 -0.52 -5.22
C LEU A 287 -13.16 0.40 -5.24
N GLY A 288 -12.71 0.78 -6.44
CA GLY A 288 -11.64 1.76 -6.63
C GLY A 288 -10.23 1.21 -6.71
N GLY A 289 -9.28 2.03 -6.30
CA GLY A 289 -7.86 1.73 -6.20
C GLY A 289 -7.19 1.43 -7.54
N VAL A 290 -6.31 0.43 -7.54
CA VAL A 290 -5.52 0.10 -8.73
C VAL A 290 -6.35 -0.58 -9.84
N THR A 291 -7.57 -1.04 -9.53
CA THR A 291 -8.47 -1.66 -10.51
C THR A 291 -9.41 -0.64 -11.16
N TYR A 292 -9.29 0.63 -10.81
CA TYR A 292 -10.10 1.69 -11.38
C TYR A 292 -9.88 1.82 -12.90
N GLY A 293 -10.96 1.74 -13.67
CA GLY A 293 -10.95 1.80 -15.13
C GLY A 293 -10.40 0.55 -15.82
N TYR A 294 -10.08 -0.52 -15.07
CA TYR A 294 -9.53 -1.75 -15.67
C TYR A 294 -10.59 -2.44 -16.52
N PRO A 295 -10.30 -2.87 -17.77
CA PRO A 295 -11.33 -3.37 -18.67
C PRO A 295 -12.17 -4.53 -18.11
N SER A 296 -11.53 -5.53 -17.49
CA SER A 296 -12.26 -6.66 -16.89
C SER A 296 -13.09 -6.25 -15.67
N ASN A 297 -12.66 -5.23 -14.93
CA ASN A 297 -13.45 -4.69 -13.82
C ASN A 297 -14.69 -3.97 -14.36
N ASN A 298 -14.53 -3.14 -15.40
CA ASN A 298 -15.65 -2.44 -16.01
C ASN A 298 -16.68 -3.43 -16.60
N THR A 299 -16.23 -4.52 -17.24
CA THR A 299 -17.11 -5.60 -17.71
C THR A 299 -17.86 -6.22 -16.55
N CYS A 300 -17.14 -6.62 -15.50
CA CYS A 300 -17.72 -7.24 -14.31
C CYS A 300 -18.77 -6.36 -13.62
N TRP A 301 -18.49 -5.07 -13.48
CA TRP A 301 -19.43 -4.10 -12.95
C TRP A 301 -20.65 -3.95 -13.87
N THR A 302 -20.45 -3.86 -15.18
CA THR A 302 -21.58 -3.75 -16.13
C THR A 302 -22.51 -4.96 -16.06
N GLU A 303 -21.94 -6.17 -15.98
CA GLU A 303 -22.71 -7.42 -15.85
C GLU A 303 -23.51 -7.49 -14.54
N ASN A 304 -23.03 -6.83 -13.48
CA ASN A 304 -23.71 -6.69 -12.19
C ASN A 304 -24.58 -5.42 -12.09
N ASN A 305 -24.91 -4.77 -13.21
CA ASN A 305 -25.71 -3.53 -13.27
C ASN A 305 -25.10 -2.34 -12.50
N ILE A 306 -23.77 -2.29 -12.43
CA ILE A 306 -23.01 -1.21 -11.82
C ILE A 306 -22.42 -0.31 -12.91
N ASN A 307 -22.70 0.99 -12.83
CA ASN A 307 -22.12 1.94 -13.77
C ASN A 307 -20.66 2.20 -13.41
N PHE A 308 -19.73 1.67 -14.21
CA PHE A 308 -18.30 1.81 -13.93
C PHE A 308 -17.74 3.24 -13.97
N LYS A 309 -18.48 4.20 -14.55
CA LYS A 309 -18.10 5.62 -14.52
C LYS A 309 -18.50 6.31 -13.21
N SER A 310 -19.46 5.76 -12.48
CA SER A 310 -19.97 6.31 -11.21
C SER A 310 -20.50 5.16 -10.33
N PRO A 311 -19.66 4.20 -9.94
CA PRO A 311 -20.09 2.95 -9.31
C PRO A 311 -20.68 3.19 -7.91
N LEU A 312 -20.34 4.31 -7.27
CA LEU A 312 -20.91 4.71 -5.97
C LEU A 312 -22.42 4.89 -6.06
N LYS A 313 -22.92 5.37 -7.20
CA LYS A 313 -24.36 5.57 -7.41
C LYS A 313 -25.14 4.26 -7.33
N SER A 314 -24.49 3.13 -7.63
CA SER A 314 -25.11 1.80 -7.52
C SER A 314 -25.23 1.29 -6.08
N LEU A 315 -24.67 1.98 -5.07
CA LEU A 315 -24.71 1.51 -3.69
C LEU A 315 -26.13 1.47 -3.10
N VAL A 316 -27.08 2.27 -3.61
CA VAL A 316 -28.48 2.26 -3.16
C VAL A 316 -29.31 1.10 -3.75
N ASN A 317 -28.69 0.24 -4.56
CA ASN A 317 -29.35 -0.95 -5.07
C ASN A 317 -29.38 -2.01 -3.97
N ASP A 318 -30.56 -2.50 -3.61
CA ASP A 318 -30.74 -3.52 -2.57
C ASP A 318 -29.94 -4.82 -2.82
N LYS A 319 -29.50 -5.07 -4.07
CA LYS A 319 -28.62 -6.21 -4.42
C LYS A 319 -27.12 -5.94 -4.20
N ILE A 320 -26.73 -4.78 -3.69
CA ILE A 320 -25.34 -4.38 -3.54
C ILE A 320 -25.03 -4.13 -2.07
N ILE A 321 -24.03 -4.84 -1.55
CA ILE A 321 -23.53 -4.65 -0.18
C ILE A 321 -22.15 -4.02 -0.23
N LEU A 322 -21.93 -2.94 0.54
CA LEU A 322 -20.64 -2.31 0.71
C LEU A 322 -19.87 -2.94 1.88
N VAL A 323 -18.66 -3.42 1.63
CA VAL A 323 -17.72 -3.82 2.70
C VAL A 323 -16.74 -2.68 2.97
N ASP A 324 -16.92 -1.93 4.05
CA ASP A 324 -16.14 -0.72 4.35
C ASP A 324 -15.99 -0.43 5.85
N ASN A 325 -14.73 -0.38 6.30
CA ASN A 325 -14.38 -0.07 7.69
C ASN A 325 -13.99 1.38 7.92
N ARG A 326 -13.73 2.14 6.85
CA ARG A 326 -12.94 3.37 6.91
C ARG A 326 -13.63 4.58 6.34
N GLN A 327 -14.43 4.43 5.28
CA GLN A 327 -14.82 5.55 4.41
C GLN A 327 -16.33 5.55 4.10
N TYR A 328 -17.14 4.76 4.82
CA TYR A 328 -18.57 4.66 4.53
C TYR A 328 -19.28 6.01 4.74
N THR A 329 -18.91 6.79 5.76
CA THR A 329 -19.47 8.12 6.04
C THR A 329 -19.17 9.10 4.92
N THR A 330 -17.93 9.12 4.43
CA THR A 330 -17.54 9.98 3.29
C THR A 330 -18.34 9.61 2.04
N LYS A 331 -18.53 8.32 1.76
CA LYS A 331 -19.37 7.86 0.64
C LYS A 331 -20.85 8.23 0.82
N PHE A 332 -21.36 8.12 2.05
CA PHE A 332 -22.72 8.51 2.41
C PHE A 332 -22.97 10.00 2.15
N GLU A 333 -22.12 10.87 2.70
CA GLU A 333 -22.24 12.32 2.49
C GLU A 333 -22.04 12.71 1.01
N TYR A 334 -21.13 12.02 0.31
CA TYR A 334 -20.94 12.19 -1.13
C TYR A 334 -22.20 11.85 -1.93
N LEU A 335 -22.80 10.69 -1.67
CA LEU A 335 -24.04 10.27 -2.34
C LEU A 335 -25.19 11.23 -2.03
N LYS A 336 -25.28 11.69 -0.78
CA LYS A 336 -26.26 12.69 -0.36
C LYS A 336 -26.12 14.01 -1.13
N LYS A 337 -24.87 14.43 -1.33
CA LYS A 337 -24.53 15.68 -2.03
C LYS A 337 -24.87 15.64 -3.51
N TYR A 338 -24.56 14.53 -4.21
CA TYR A 338 -24.61 14.50 -5.68
C TYR A 338 -25.75 13.72 -6.30
N TYR A 339 -26.33 12.76 -5.57
CA TYR A 339 -27.22 11.78 -6.18
C TYR A 339 -28.56 11.62 -5.46
N TYR A 340 -28.58 11.60 -4.13
CA TYR A 340 -29.73 11.08 -3.36
C TYR A 340 -30.04 11.94 -2.15
N LYS A 341 -31.15 12.69 -2.18
CA LYS A 341 -31.49 13.62 -1.10
C LYS A 341 -31.84 12.90 0.21
N ASP A 342 -32.55 11.77 0.11
CA ASP A 342 -33.12 11.04 1.23
C ASP A 342 -32.41 9.69 1.45
N ILE A 343 -31.08 9.68 1.35
CA ILE A 343 -30.28 8.47 1.54
C ILE A 343 -30.15 8.07 3.01
N SER A 344 -30.16 6.76 3.28
CA SER A 344 -29.82 6.14 4.55
C SER A 344 -28.75 5.04 4.37
N ALA A 345 -28.03 4.72 5.45
CA ALA A 345 -27.07 3.63 5.47
C ALA A 345 -27.25 2.79 6.73
N GLU A 346 -27.41 1.49 6.57
CA GLU A 346 -27.61 0.51 7.64
C GLU A 346 -26.39 -0.39 7.78
N LEU A 347 -25.88 -0.53 9.00
CA LEU A 347 -24.88 -1.55 9.31
C LEU A 347 -25.58 -2.90 9.43
N ILE A 348 -25.42 -3.76 8.44
CA ILE A 348 -26.03 -5.11 8.43
C ILE A 348 -25.38 -5.96 9.51
N THR A 349 -24.04 -6.05 9.48
CA THR A 349 -23.27 -6.91 10.39
C THR A 349 -21.77 -6.56 10.35
N THR A 350 -21.00 -7.18 11.24
CA THR A 350 -19.54 -7.18 11.23
C THR A 350 -19.00 -8.61 11.21
N ILE A 351 -18.18 -8.95 10.20
CA ILE A 351 -17.62 -10.29 10.02
C ILE A 351 -16.09 -10.20 9.89
N ASN A 352 -15.34 -10.95 10.71
CA ASN A 352 -13.87 -10.87 10.83
C ASN A 352 -13.33 -9.42 10.94
N GLY A 353 -14.08 -8.53 11.57
CA GLY A 353 -13.73 -7.11 11.72
C GLY A 353 -14.08 -6.23 10.52
N PHE A 354 -14.71 -6.76 9.47
CA PHE A 354 -15.22 -6.01 8.32
C PHE A 354 -16.70 -5.67 8.50
N LYS A 355 -17.05 -4.40 8.30
CA LYS A 355 -18.40 -3.87 8.39
C LYS A 355 -19.09 -3.93 7.03
N LEU A 356 -20.28 -4.53 7.01
CA LEU A 356 -21.11 -4.67 5.83
C LEU A 356 -22.26 -3.67 5.93
N TRP A 357 -22.40 -2.83 4.91
CA TRP A 357 -23.36 -1.74 4.87
C TRP A 357 -24.32 -1.91 3.72
N ASN A 358 -25.61 -1.67 3.97
CA ASN A 358 -26.61 -1.44 2.95
C ASN A 358 -26.90 0.05 2.85
N PHE A 359 -27.11 0.56 1.64
CA PHE A 359 -27.55 1.93 1.42
C PHE A 359 -28.94 1.91 0.79
N HIS A 360 -29.79 2.83 1.21
CA HIS A 360 -31.16 2.94 0.71
C HIS A 360 -31.46 4.38 0.32
N GLU A 361 -32.25 4.58 -0.74
CA GLU A 361 -32.81 5.87 -1.16
C GLU A 361 -34.27 6.01 -0.75
#